data_AF-A0A957IZN8-F1
#
_entry.id   AF-A0A957IZN8-F1
#
_cell.length_a   1.000
_cell.length_b   1.000
_cell.length_c   1.000
_cell.angle_alpha   90.00
_cell.angle_beta   90.00
_cell.angle_gamma   90.00
#
_symmetry.space_group_name_H-M   'P 1'
#
loop_
_entity.id
_entity.type
_entity.pdbx_description
1 polymer ?
#
loop_
_entity_poly.entity_id
_entity_poly.type
_entity_poly.pdbx_seq_one_letter_code
_entity_poly.pdbx_strand_id
1 'polypeptide(L)'
;MALPTYLPQDRLRALARGETLPERTTGAALFADISGFTPLTEKLTRTLGPRRGIEELTRTINAVYAALIARVERFGGSVIGFAGDAMTCWLDELPDSGAHQPAAWRAVTAAFALQAVMRRFPDLGLKVAVTSGPARRLVVGDPADRYWDVLAGHTITRLATAEHLASQGDVVVDEPTCQILGDRARVEAWRTDADARFAVLADLADPAEAAPAAMLPRAMSAEELGAWVNTAVLAREQAGQGAFLTEFRPAVALFLRFTGIDYEADAAGAQLDAFLRQVQAALRLYEGTLIQLTIGDKGSYLYAAFGAPVAH
;
A
#
# COMPACT_ATOMS: atom_id res chain seq x y z
N MET A 1 -1.61 19.69 10.95
CA MET A 1 -0.74 18.56 11.30
C MET A 1 -1.02 17.45 10.32
N ALA A 2 -0.06 17.10 9.47
CA ALA A 2 -0.26 16.08 8.43
C ALA A 2 -0.01 14.65 8.93
N LEU A 3 0.43 14.46 10.19
CA LEU A 3 0.76 13.15 10.75
C LEU A 3 -0.28 12.03 10.51
N PRO A 4 -1.61 12.27 10.59
CA PRO A 4 -2.60 11.25 10.30
C PRO A 4 -2.50 10.63 8.90
N THR A 5 -1.96 11.36 7.91
CA THR A 5 -1.86 10.88 6.51
C THR A 5 -0.71 9.91 6.28
N TYR A 6 0.16 9.70 7.28
CA TYR A 6 1.29 8.76 7.19
C TYR A 6 0.96 7.36 7.71
N LEU A 7 -0.27 7.16 8.21
CA LEU A 7 -0.74 5.86 8.70
C LEU A 7 -1.84 5.31 7.79
N PRO A 8 -1.99 3.98 7.71
CA PRO A 8 -3.18 3.38 7.13
C PRO A 8 -4.45 3.91 7.81
N GLN A 9 -5.47 4.22 7.02
CA GLN A 9 -6.70 4.88 7.49
C GLN A 9 -7.45 4.06 8.53
N ASP A 10 -7.47 2.74 8.39
CA ASP A 10 -8.04 1.80 9.37
C ASP A 10 -7.23 1.71 10.66
N ARG A 11 -5.89 1.67 10.58
CA ARG A 11 -5.00 1.71 11.74
C ARG A 11 -5.21 2.98 12.54
N LEU A 12 -5.27 4.12 11.86
CA LEU A 12 -5.55 5.41 12.48
C LEU A 12 -6.92 5.41 13.19
N ARG A 13 -7.96 4.86 12.54
CA ARG A 13 -9.29 4.73 13.14
C ARG A 13 -9.32 3.79 14.34
N ALA A 14 -8.55 2.70 14.32
CA ALA A 14 -8.41 1.79 15.47
C ALA A 14 -7.73 2.50 16.65
N LEU A 15 -6.60 3.17 16.41
CA LEU A 15 -5.89 3.95 17.42
C LEU A 15 -6.78 5.05 18.03
N ALA A 16 -7.55 5.76 17.20
CA ALA A 16 -8.48 6.78 17.67
C ALA A 16 -9.61 6.24 18.56
N ARG A 17 -9.97 4.95 18.41
CA ARG A 17 -10.91 4.23 19.28
C ARG A 17 -10.25 3.58 20.50
N GLY A 18 -8.92 3.58 20.60
CA GLY A 18 -8.19 2.83 21.62
C GLY A 18 -8.22 1.32 21.36
N GLU A 19 -8.42 0.91 20.12
CA GLU A 19 -8.51 -0.49 19.68
C GLU A 19 -7.21 -0.91 18.98
N THR A 20 -6.93 -2.22 19.00
CA THR A 20 -5.91 -2.84 18.14
C THR A 20 -6.59 -3.56 16.99
N LEU A 21 -5.95 -3.55 15.81
CA LEU A 21 -6.39 -4.42 14.72
C LEU A 21 -5.91 -5.85 14.99
N PRO A 22 -6.74 -6.87 14.70
CA PRO A 22 -6.37 -8.26 14.93
C PRO A 22 -5.21 -8.67 14.02
N GLU A 23 -4.31 -9.51 14.55
CA GLU A 23 -3.19 -10.02 13.79
C GLU A 23 -3.64 -10.98 12.68
N ARG A 24 -4.64 -11.82 12.96
CA ARG A 24 -5.28 -12.69 11.95
C ARG A 24 -6.53 -11.98 11.43
N THR A 25 -6.56 -11.70 10.14
CA THR A 25 -7.70 -11.06 9.47
C THR A 25 -8.08 -11.84 8.22
N THR A 26 -9.29 -11.58 7.72
CA THR A 26 -9.79 -12.08 6.43
C THR A 26 -10.32 -10.87 5.66
N GLY A 27 -10.08 -10.83 4.36
CA GLY A 27 -10.51 -9.70 3.54
C GLY A 27 -10.02 -9.82 2.10
N ALA A 28 -9.85 -8.67 1.46
CA ALA A 28 -9.30 -8.58 0.12
C ALA A 28 -8.12 -7.61 0.07
N ALA A 29 -7.03 -8.06 -0.52
CA ALA A 29 -5.88 -7.23 -0.85
C ALA A 29 -6.03 -6.71 -2.28
N LEU A 30 -5.75 -5.43 -2.47
CA LEU A 30 -5.69 -4.79 -3.78
C LEU A 30 -4.29 -4.22 -3.96
N PHE A 31 -3.66 -4.51 -5.10
CA PHE A 31 -2.40 -3.92 -5.49
C PHE A 31 -2.61 -3.10 -6.75
N ALA A 32 -2.22 -1.83 -6.71
CA ALA A 32 -2.36 -0.91 -7.83
C ALA A 32 -0.98 -0.36 -8.17
N ASP A 33 -0.49 -0.72 -9.35
CA ASP A 33 0.84 -0.33 -9.84
C ASP A 33 0.70 0.67 -10.99
N ILE A 34 1.25 1.86 -10.77
CA ILE A 34 1.20 2.96 -11.72
C ILE A 34 2.42 2.85 -12.63
N SER A 35 2.24 3.04 -13.92
CA SER A 35 3.34 3.04 -14.89
C SER A 35 3.39 4.36 -15.66
N GLY A 36 4.54 4.65 -16.27
CA GLY A 36 4.71 5.83 -17.12
C GLY A 36 5.41 7.04 -16.45
N PHE A 37 5.93 6.88 -15.23
CA PHE A 37 6.67 7.98 -14.55
C PHE A 37 7.91 8.42 -15.33
N THR A 38 8.69 7.49 -15.89
CA THR A 38 9.91 7.84 -16.63
C THR A 38 9.59 8.64 -17.90
N PRO A 39 8.71 8.17 -18.81
CA PRO A 39 8.27 8.98 -19.96
C PRO A 39 7.69 10.34 -19.56
N LEU A 40 6.90 10.40 -18.50
CA LEU A 40 6.33 11.65 -18.00
C LEU A 40 7.43 12.61 -17.51
N THR A 41 8.40 12.10 -16.76
CA THR A 41 9.53 12.89 -16.23
C THR A 41 10.37 13.47 -17.36
N GLU A 42 10.68 12.67 -18.38
CA GLU A 42 11.43 13.11 -19.56
C GLU A 42 10.65 14.18 -20.33
N LYS A 43 9.35 13.96 -20.56
CA LYS A 43 8.45 14.91 -21.24
C LYS A 43 8.39 16.24 -20.49
N LEU A 44 8.18 16.22 -19.17
CA LEU A 44 8.09 17.42 -18.35
C LEU A 44 9.43 18.16 -18.28
N THR A 45 10.53 17.44 -18.12
CA THR A 45 11.89 18.02 -18.12
C THR A 45 12.21 18.70 -19.44
N ARG A 46 11.86 18.07 -20.57
CA ARG A 46 12.07 18.63 -21.92
C ARG A 46 11.20 19.87 -22.18
N THR A 47 9.96 19.88 -21.69
CA THR A 47 8.99 20.94 -22.01
C THR A 47 9.06 22.13 -21.06
N LEU A 48 9.37 21.91 -19.78
CA LEU A 48 9.34 22.94 -18.74
C LEU A 48 10.73 23.26 -18.17
N GLY A 49 11.75 22.51 -18.58
CA GLY A 49 13.08 22.54 -17.97
C GLY A 49 13.13 21.71 -16.68
N PRO A 50 14.33 21.39 -16.17
CA PRO A 50 14.51 20.44 -15.07
C PRO A 50 13.72 20.80 -13.81
N ARG A 51 13.84 22.04 -13.31
CA ARG A 51 13.23 22.46 -12.03
C ARG A 51 11.70 22.42 -12.08
N ARG A 52 11.09 23.10 -13.06
CA ARG A 52 9.63 23.14 -13.20
C ARG A 52 9.05 21.79 -13.63
N GLY A 53 9.79 21.00 -14.41
CA GLY A 53 9.39 19.65 -14.77
C GLY A 53 9.19 18.75 -13.56
N ILE A 54 10.04 18.89 -12.55
CA ILE A 54 9.94 18.15 -11.28
C ILE A 54 8.78 18.63 -10.42
N GLU A 55 8.61 19.94 -10.28
CA GLU A 55 7.48 20.50 -9.53
C GLU A 55 6.15 20.00 -10.12
N GLU A 56 6.02 20.01 -11.45
CA GLU A 56 4.85 19.47 -12.15
C GLU A 56 4.71 17.96 -12.04
N LEU A 57 5.83 17.22 -12.02
CA LEU A 57 5.81 15.79 -11.77
C LEU A 57 5.27 15.51 -10.37
N THR A 58 5.86 16.10 -9.32
CA THR A 58 5.39 15.93 -7.94
C THR A 58 3.92 16.32 -7.78
N ARG A 59 3.49 17.45 -8.38
CA ARG A 59 2.09 17.86 -8.38
C ARG A 59 1.18 16.81 -9.03
N THR A 60 1.59 16.26 -10.17
CA THR A 60 0.84 15.24 -10.90
C THR A 60 0.76 13.93 -10.12
N ILE A 61 1.88 13.46 -9.57
CA ILE A 61 1.96 12.25 -8.74
C ILE A 61 1.05 12.38 -7.52
N ASN A 62 1.12 13.49 -6.79
CA ASN A 62 0.27 13.73 -5.62
C ASN A 62 -1.22 13.77 -6.01
N ALA A 63 -1.58 14.36 -7.15
CA ALA A 63 -2.96 14.38 -7.63
C ALA A 63 -3.47 12.99 -8.02
N VAL A 64 -2.61 12.15 -8.61
CA VAL A 64 -2.94 10.75 -8.93
C VAL A 64 -3.19 9.98 -7.65
N TYR A 65 -2.23 9.94 -6.73
CA TYR A 65 -2.39 9.20 -5.47
C TYR A 65 -3.59 9.67 -4.65
N ALA A 66 -3.81 10.98 -4.54
CA ALA A 66 -5.00 11.51 -3.86
C ALA A 66 -6.30 11.00 -4.49
N ALA A 67 -6.37 10.94 -5.82
CA ALA A 67 -7.54 10.44 -6.52
C ALA A 67 -7.74 8.92 -6.37
N LEU A 68 -6.65 8.14 -6.32
CA LEU A 68 -6.69 6.69 -6.15
C LEU A 68 -7.03 6.30 -4.71
N ILE A 69 -6.38 6.92 -3.72
CA ILE A 69 -6.67 6.73 -2.28
C ILE A 69 -8.15 7.00 -2.00
N ALA A 70 -8.70 8.10 -2.52
CA ALA A 70 -10.12 8.42 -2.34
C ALA A 70 -11.08 7.34 -2.88
N ARG A 71 -10.68 6.58 -3.90
CA ARG A 71 -11.50 5.47 -4.42
C ARG A 71 -11.40 4.24 -3.56
N VAL A 72 -10.21 3.91 -3.06
CA VAL A 72 -10.03 2.82 -2.10
C VAL A 72 -10.86 3.08 -0.83
N GLU A 73 -10.75 4.27 -0.26
CA GLU A 73 -11.50 4.66 0.94
C GLU A 73 -13.02 4.66 0.71
N ARG A 74 -13.48 5.10 -0.47
CA ARG A 74 -14.91 5.11 -0.82
C ARG A 74 -15.56 3.74 -0.72
N PHE A 75 -14.81 2.65 -0.88
CA PHE A 75 -15.30 1.27 -0.73
C PHE A 75 -14.88 0.61 0.59
N GLY A 76 -14.46 1.44 1.56
CA GLY A 76 -14.10 1.02 2.92
C GLY A 76 -12.68 0.43 3.03
N GLY A 77 -11.85 0.58 1.99
CA GLY A 77 -10.47 0.14 2.02
C GLY A 77 -9.52 1.10 2.70
N SER A 78 -8.34 0.59 3.02
CA SER A 78 -7.21 1.32 3.60
C SER A 78 -5.98 1.11 2.74
N VAL A 79 -5.18 2.16 2.55
CA VAL A 79 -3.86 2.05 1.92
C VAL A 79 -2.85 1.69 2.99
N ILE A 80 -2.30 0.48 2.92
CA ILE A 80 -1.41 -0.06 3.94
C ILE A 80 0.01 0.45 3.73
N GLY A 81 0.44 0.58 2.48
CA GLY A 81 1.76 1.08 2.17
C GLY A 81 1.95 1.35 0.68
N PHE A 82 3.04 2.04 0.39
CA PHE A 82 3.52 2.30 -0.96
C PHE A 82 4.81 1.52 -1.18
N ALA A 83 4.97 1.00 -2.39
CA ALA A 83 6.17 0.31 -2.82
C ALA A 83 6.59 0.87 -4.18
N GLY A 84 7.53 1.81 -4.17
CA GLY A 84 7.86 2.60 -5.36
C GLY A 84 6.64 3.38 -5.87
N ASP A 85 6.18 3.01 -7.06
CA ASP A 85 5.01 3.54 -7.77
C ASP A 85 3.71 2.76 -7.53
N ALA A 86 3.76 1.71 -6.71
CA ALA A 86 2.61 0.91 -6.37
C ALA A 86 2.04 1.23 -4.99
N MET A 87 0.76 0.93 -4.82
CA MET A 87 0.07 0.94 -3.53
C MET A 87 -0.48 -0.45 -3.21
N THR A 88 -0.28 -0.87 -1.97
CA THR A 88 -0.94 -2.05 -1.39
C THR A 88 -2.08 -1.58 -0.51
N CYS A 89 -3.28 -2.08 -0.78
CA CYS A 89 -4.50 -1.73 -0.09
C CYS A 89 -5.16 -2.97 0.51
N TRP A 90 -5.98 -2.75 1.53
CA TRP A 90 -6.71 -3.81 2.21
C TRP A 90 -8.14 -3.40 2.50
N LEU A 91 -9.06 -4.32 2.27
CA LEU A 91 -10.46 -4.22 2.63
C LEU A 91 -10.76 -5.38 3.58
N ASP A 92 -11.04 -5.08 4.84
CA ASP A 92 -11.42 -6.11 5.81
C ASP A 92 -12.77 -6.75 5.45
N GLU A 93 -12.88 -8.05 5.64
CA GLU A 93 -14.18 -8.71 5.63
C GLU A 93 -14.97 -8.24 6.85
N LEU A 94 -16.18 -7.74 6.61
CA LEU A 94 -17.04 -7.27 7.69
C LEU A 94 -17.82 -8.47 8.25
N PRO A 95 -18.13 -8.48 9.56
CA PRO A 95 -18.94 -9.55 10.14
C PRO A 95 -20.23 -9.74 9.33
N ASP A 96 -20.56 -11.01 9.05
CA ASP A 96 -21.75 -11.35 8.29
C ASP A 96 -23.01 -11.02 9.10
N SER A 97 -23.53 -9.82 8.84
CA SER A 97 -24.82 -9.36 9.33
C SER A 97 -25.89 -9.39 8.23
N GLY A 98 -25.63 -10.08 7.11
CA GLY A 98 -26.50 -10.13 5.93
C GLY A 98 -26.66 -8.82 5.14
N ALA A 99 -26.03 -7.73 5.58
CA ALA A 99 -26.14 -6.40 4.97
C ALA A 99 -24.84 -5.88 4.34
N HIS A 100 -23.72 -6.58 4.57
CA HIS A 100 -22.41 -6.15 4.09
C HIS A 100 -22.02 -6.92 2.84
N GLN A 101 -21.60 -6.18 1.81
CA GLN A 101 -21.08 -6.75 0.58
C GLN A 101 -19.68 -7.33 0.86
N PRO A 102 -19.31 -8.54 0.37
CA PRO A 102 -18.02 -9.15 0.60
C PRO A 102 -16.83 -8.26 0.27
N ALA A 103 -15.72 -8.38 1.01
CA ALA A 103 -14.51 -7.59 0.78
C ALA A 103 -13.99 -7.74 -0.66
N ALA A 104 -14.05 -8.94 -1.22
CA ALA A 104 -13.68 -9.23 -2.60
C ALA A 104 -14.49 -8.37 -3.61
N TRP A 105 -15.80 -8.28 -3.45
CA TRP A 105 -16.67 -7.51 -4.32
C TRP A 105 -16.39 -6.00 -4.21
N ARG A 106 -16.20 -5.49 -2.99
CA ARG A 106 -15.82 -4.09 -2.76
C ARG A 106 -14.44 -3.77 -3.36
N ALA A 107 -13.48 -4.66 -3.22
CA ALA A 107 -12.12 -4.48 -3.72
C ALA A 107 -12.07 -4.44 -5.25
N VAL A 108 -12.80 -5.34 -5.92
CA VAL A 108 -12.87 -5.36 -7.39
C VAL A 108 -13.65 -4.16 -7.93
N THR A 109 -14.69 -3.73 -7.22
CA THR A 109 -15.37 -2.46 -7.52
C THR A 109 -14.42 -1.27 -7.41
N ALA A 110 -13.60 -1.23 -6.35
CA ALA A 110 -12.56 -0.23 -6.20
C ALA A 110 -11.56 -0.29 -7.35
N ALA A 111 -11.10 -1.47 -7.75
CA ALA A 111 -10.16 -1.66 -8.86
C ALA A 111 -10.66 -1.04 -10.17
N PHE A 112 -11.91 -1.31 -10.57
CA PHE A 112 -12.51 -0.67 -11.75
C PHE A 112 -12.68 0.84 -11.57
N ALA A 113 -12.99 1.31 -10.36
CA ALA A 113 -13.06 2.74 -10.08
C ALA A 113 -11.69 3.43 -10.15
N LEU A 114 -10.60 2.75 -9.79
CA LEU A 114 -9.23 3.22 -9.98
C LEU A 114 -8.90 3.35 -11.47
N GLN A 115 -9.16 2.32 -12.27
CA GLN A 115 -8.99 2.36 -13.74
C GLN A 115 -9.78 3.53 -14.36
N ALA A 116 -11.04 3.73 -13.92
CA ALA A 116 -11.86 4.82 -14.42
C ALA A 116 -11.31 6.21 -14.07
N VAL A 117 -10.72 6.40 -12.89
CA VAL A 117 -10.07 7.64 -12.45
C VAL A 117 -8.79 7.91 -13.25
N MET A 118 -8.03 6.87 -13.58
CA MET A 118 -6.77 6.99 -14.34
C MET A 118 -6.95 7.57 -15.73
N ARG A 119 -8.15 7.52 -16.31
CA ARG A 119 -8.48 8.23 -17.57
C ARG A 119 -8.26 9.74 -17.52
N ARG A 120 -8.17 10.33 -16.32
CA ARG A 120 -7.83 11.75 -16.11
C ARG A 120 -6.33 12.05 -16.27
N PHE A 121 -5.50 11.02 -16.33
CA PHE A 121 -4.04 11.10 -16.36
C PHE A 121 -3.49 10.29 -17.57
N PRO A 122 -3.68 10.79 -18.80
CA PRO A 122 -3.46 10.01 -20.03
C PRO A 122 -1.99 9.64 -20.28
N ASP A 123 -1.04 10.31 -19.63
CA ASP A 123 0.40 9.99 -19.72
C ASP A 123 0.80 8.83 -18.76
N LEU A 124 -0.13 8.33 -17.94
CA LEU A 124 0.11 7.30 -16.94
C LEU A 124 -0.78 6.08 -17.17
N GLY A 125 -0.24 4.92 -16.84
CA GLY A 125 -0.94 3.64 -16.83
C GLY A 125 -1.23 3.17 -15.42
N LEU A 126 -2.19 2.27 -15.30
CA LEU A 126 -2.44 1.54 -14.07
C LEU A 126 -2.74 0.09 -14.39
N LYS A 127 -2.13 -0.82 -13.65
CA LYS A 127 -2.56 -2.22 -13.57
C LYS A 127 -3.01 -2.51 -12.14
N VAL A 128 -4.06 -3.30 -11.99
CA VAL A 128 -4.62 -3.62 -10.68
C VAL A 128 -4.75 -5.13 -10.52
N ALA A 129 -4.28 -5.64 -9.39
CA ALA A 129 -4.48 -7.01 -8.96
C ALA A 129 -5.32 -7.04 -7.68
N VAL A 130 -6.22 -8.02 -7.55
CA VAL A 130 -7.02 -8.23 -6.35
C VAL A 130 -7.02 -9.71 -5.95
N THR A 131 -6.76 -9.98 -4.68
CA THR A 131 -6.88 -11.32 -4.10
C THR A 131 -7.67 -11.25 -2.81
N SER A 132 -8.29 -12.36 -2.42
CA SER A 132 -9.09 -12.41 -1.19
C SER A 132 -8.82 -13.69 -0.41
N GLY A 133 -9.01 -13.61 0.90
CA GLY A 133 -8.75 -14.70 1.82
C GLY A 133 -8.13 -14.23 3.13
N PRO A 134 -7.61 -15.17 3.94
CA PRO A 134 -6.94 -14.85 5.20
C PRO A 134 -5.61 -14.14 4.96
N ALA A 135 -5.24 -13.26 5.89
CA ALA A 135 -3.95 -12.59 5.93
C ALA A 135 -3.49 -12.39 7.38
N ARG A 136 -2.19 -12.18 7.54
CA ARG A 136 -1.58 -11.75 8.79
C ARG A 136 -1.29 -10.26 8.71
N ARG A 137 -1.72 -9.50 9.71
CA ARG A 137 -1.45 -8.06 9.86
C ARG A 137 -0.56 -7.84 11.06
N LEU A 138 0.74 -7.78 10.80
CA LEU A 138 1.78 -7.74 11.81
C LEU A 138 2.15 -6.29 12.12
N VAL A 139 2.25 -5.95 13.41
CA VAL A 139 2.85 -4.70 13.87
C VAL A 139 4.23 -5.02 14.41
N VAL A 140 5.27 -4.49 13.76
CA VAL A 140 6.66 -4.87 14.03
C VAL A 140 7.58 -3.66 14.08
N GLY A 141 8.70 -3.80 14.78
CA GLY A 141 9.75 -2.80 14.89
C GLY A 141 9.81 -2.09 16.23
N ASP A 142 10.85 -1.28 16.38
CA ASP A 142 11.14 -0.49 17.57
C ASP A 142 10.33 0.82 17.55
N PRO A 143 9.45 1.07 18.55
CA PRO A 143 8.69 2.33 18.63
C PRO A 143 9.57 3.57 18.78
N ALA A 144 10.82 3.43 19.21
CA ALA A 144 11.77 4.55 19.26
C ALA A 144 12.12 5.07 17.86
N ASP A 145 12.04 4.21 16.84
CA ASP A 145 12.16 4.62 15.44
C ASP A 145 10.78 4.76 14.78
N ARG A 146 10.06 3.63 14.69
CA ARG A 146 8.74 3.51 14.08
C ARG A 146 8.29 2.04 14.08
N TYR A 147 7.00 1.83 14.36
CA TYR A 147 6.24 0.62 14.05
C TYR A 147 5.85 0.54 12.58
N TRP A 148 5.90 -0.66 12.04
CA TRP A 148 5.46 -1.00 10.69
C TRP A 148 4.19 -1.83 10.76
N ASP A 149 3.18 -1.44 9.96
CA ASP A 149 1.96 -2.20 9.75
C ASP A 149 2.10 -3.00 8.46
N VAL A 150 2.18 -4.32 8.58
CA VAL A 150 2.61 -5.20 7.49
C VAL A 150 1.57 -6.27 7.23
N LEU A 151 1.16 -6.41 5.97
CA LEU A 151 0.36 -7.55 5.53
C LEU A 151 1.25 -8.67 5.00
N ALA A 152 0.92 -9.89 5.39
CA ALA A 152 1.65 -11.10 5.03
C ALA A 152 0.71 -12.31 4.88
N GLY A 153 1.25 -13.41 4.36
CA GLY A 153 0.56 -14.68 4.16
C GLY A 153 0.17 -14.93 2.70
N HIS A 154 -0.43 -16.10 2.46
CA HIS A 154 -0.68 -16.60 1.10
C HIS A 154 -1.50 -15.65 0.22
N THR A 155 -2.44 -14.90 0.79
CA THR A 155 -3.23 -13.92 0.03
C THR A 155 -2.36 -12.82 -0.58
N ILE A 156 -1.33 -12.36 0.15
CA ILE A 156 -0.37 -11.34 -0.33
C ILE A 156 0.62 -11.93 -1.33
N THR A 157 1.05 -13.18 -1.13
CA THR A 157 1.83 -13.93 -2.13
C THR A 157 1.10 -14.05 -3.47
N ARG A 158 -0.17 -14.46 -3.45
CA ARG A 158 -0.98 -14.54 -4.68
C ARG A 158 -1.20 -13.18 -5.30
N LEU A 159 -1.28 -12.12 -4.50
CA LEU A 159 -1.41 -10.75 -4.98
C LEU A 159 -0.19 -10.32 -5.81
N ALA A 160 1.02 -10.59 -5.31
CA ALA A 160 2.26 -10.33 -6.05
C ALA A 160 2.33 -11.16 -7.35
N THR A 161 1.82 -12.40 -7.34
CA THR A 161 1.75 -13.22 -8.56
C THR A 161 0.75 -12.64 -9.57
N ALA A 162 -0.45 -12.26 -9.13
CA ALA A 162 -1.47 -11.64 -9.96
C ALA A 162 -0.99 -10.32 -10.59
N GLU A 163 -0.23 -9.53 -9.84
CA GLU A 163 0.39 -8.28 -10.29
C GLU A 163 1.43 -8.52 -11.40
N HIS A 164 2.29 -9.51 -11.26
CA HIS A 164 3.28 -9.87 -12.30
C HIS A 164 2.59 -10.34 -13.59
N LEU A 165 1.44 -11.00 -13.45
CA LEU A 165 0.64 -11.43 -14.59
C LEU A 165 -0.15 -10.27 -15.21
N ALA A 166 -0.34 -9.14 -14.53
CA ALA A 166 -1.15 -8.01 -14.99
C ALA A 166 -0.40 -7.10 -15.99
N SER A 167 -1.13 -6.64 -17.00
CA SER A 167 -0.68 -5.63 -17.97
C SER A 167 -1.39 -4.29 -17.70
N GLN A 168 -0.87 -3.21 -18.30
CA GLN A 168 -1.49 -1.89 -18.21
C GLN A 168 -2.97 -1.94 -18.63
N GLY A 169 -3.85 -1.40 -17.79
CA GLY A 169 -5.31 -1.39 -17.99
C GLY A 169 -6.03 -2.59 -17.37
N ASP A 170 -5.31 -3.64 -16.98
CA ASP A 170 -5.94 -4.86 -16.46
C ASP A 170 -6.50 -4.66 -15.04
N VAL A 171 -7.55 -5.44 -14.77
CA VAL A 171 -7.97 -5.84 -13.43
C VAL A 171 -7.85 -7.36 -13.36
N VAL A 172 -6.84 -7.85 -12.65
CA VAL A 172 -6.56 -9.28 -12.50
C VAL A 172 -7.00 -9.76 -11.11
N VAL A 173 -7.69 -10.89 -11.03
CA VAL A 173 -8.14 -11.47 -9.76
C VAL A 173 -7.68 -12.93 -9.62
N ASP A 174 -7.42 -13.38 -8.39
CA ASP A 174 -7.20 -14.81 -8.14
C ASP A 174 -8.52 -15.61 -8.22
N GLU A 175 -8.38 -16.92 -8.39
CA GLU A 175 -9.54 -17.82 -8.51
C GLU A 175 -10.52 -17.74 -7.31
N PRO A 176 -10.08 -17.69 -6.03
CA PRO A 176 -10.99 -17.46 -4.89
C PRO A 176 -11.80 -16.16 -5.01
N THR A 177 -11.16 -15.05 -5.39
CA THR A 177 -11.87 -13.78 -5.61
C THR A 177 -12.89 -13.90 -6.73
N CYS A 178 -12.51 -14.52 -7.85
CA CYS A 178 -13.42 -14.74 -8.97
C CYS A 178 -14.65 -15.58 -8.58
N GLN A 179 -14.47 -16.61 -7.75
CA GLN A 179 -15.56 -17.45 -7.24
C GLN A 179 -16.52 -16.65 -6.34
N ILE A 180 -16.02 -15.77 -5.49
CA ILE A 180 -16.86 -14.91 -4.63
C ILE A 180 -17.71 -13.93 -5.46
N LEU A 181 -17.15 -13.40 -6.55
CA LEU A 181 -17.89 -12.51 -7.46
C LEU A 181 -19.02 -13.26 -8.20
N GLY A 182 -18.77 -14.51 -8.58
CA GLY A 182 -19.69 -15.33 -9.36
C GLY A 182 -20.04 -14.67 -10.70
N ASP A 183 -21.32 -14.68 -11.06
CA ASP A 183 -21.82 -14.14 -12.33
C ASP A 183 -21.65 -12.62 -12.48
N ARG A 184 -21.25 -11.92 -11.41
CA ARG A 184 -20.94 -10.47 -11.48
C ARG A 184 -19.67 -10.20 -12.29
N ALA A 185 -18.72 -11.12 -12.31
CA ALA A 185 -17.43 -10.90 -12.97
C ALA A 185 -17.45 -11.45 -14.40
N ARG A 186 -17.30 -10.57 -15.40
CA ARG A 186 -17.06 -11.03 -16.77
C ARG A 186 -15.58 -11.24 -16.98
N VAL A 187 -15.16 -12.49 -17.12
CA VAL A 187 -13.77 -12.85 -17.40
C VAL A 187 -13.48 -12.70 -18.90
N GLU A 188 -12.45 -11.93 -19.23
CA GLU A 188 -11.93 -11.78 -20.60
C GLU A 188 -10.95 -12.90 -20.96
N ALA A 189 -10.05 -13.19 -20.03
CA ALA A 189 -8.98 -14.16 -20.22
C ALA A 189 -8.58 -14.80 -18.89
N TRP A 190 -7.99 -15.99 -18.97
CA TRP A 190 -7.32 -16.63 -17.85
C TRP A 190 -5.82 -16.64 -18.09
N ARG A 191 -5.06 -16.30 -17.06
CA ARG A 191 -3.59 -16.40 -17.00
C ARG A 191 -3.21 -17.41 -15.92
N THR A 192 -2.03 -18.01 -16.07
CA THR A 192 -1.55 -19.06 -15.17
C THR A 192 -0.11 -18.80 -14.77
N ASP A 193 0.20 -19.06 -13.50
CA ASP A 193 1.57 -19.15 -12.99
C ASP A 193 1.67 -20.40 -12.13
N ALA A 194 2.58 -21.31 -12.50
CA ALA A 194 2.62 -22.68 -11.97
C ALA A 194 1.22 -23.35 -12.02
N ASP A 195 0.68 -23.73 -10.86
CA ASP A 195 -0.63 -24.40 -10.73
C ASP A 195 -1.78 -23.44 -10.40
N ALA A 196 -1.51 -22.13 -10.27
CA ALA A 196 -2.51 -21.13 -9.92
C ALA A 196 -3.08 -20.43 -11.17
N ARG A 197 -4.39 -20.16 -11.14
CA ARG A 197 -5.12 -19.47 -12.21
C ARG A 197 -5.60 -18.10 -11.75
N PHE A 198 -5.51 -17.14 -12.66
CA PHE A 198 -5.91 -15.75 -12.44
C PHE A 198 -6.80 -15.27 -13.59
N ALA A 199 -7.91 -14.64 -13.26
CA ALA A 199 -8.85 -14.11 -14.22
C ALA A 199 -8.55 -12.64 -14.52
N VAL A 200 -8.44 -12.28 -15.79
CA VAL A 200 -8.46 -10.90 -16.26
C VAL A 200 -9.92 -10.52 -16.47
N LEU A 201 -10.40 -9.51 -15.75
CA LEU A 201 -11.80 -9.11 -15.80
C LEU A 201 -12.03 -8.02 -16.85
N ALA A 202 -12.99 -8.25 -17.74
CA ALA A 202 -13.44 -7.26 -18.72
C ALA A 202 -14.30 -6.17 -18.06
N ASP A 203 -15.22 -6.58 -17.18
CA ASP A 203 -16.01 -5.69 -16.33
C ASP A 203 -16.59 -6.41 -15.11
N LEU A 204 -17.28 -5.63 -14.28
CA LEU A 204 -18.02 -6.07 -13.11
C LEU A 204 -19.46 -5.58 -13.23
N ALA A 205 -20.41 -6.51 -13.36
CA ALA A 205 -21.83 -6.22 -13.22
C ALA A 205 -22.18 -6.00 -11.75
N ASP A 206 -23.14 -5.12 -11.49
CA ASP A 206 -23.58 -4.78 -10.14
C ASP A 206 -22.40 -4.31 -9.27
N PRO A 207 -21.84 -3.11 -9.50
CA PRO A 207 -20.72 -2.63 -8.69
C PRO A 207 -21.15 -2.41 -7.24
N ALA A 208 -20.25 -2.70 -6.31
CA ALA A 208 -20.56 -2.60 -4.90
C ALA A 208 -20.95 -1.16 -4.49
N GLU A 209 -21.87 -1.03 -3.53
CA GLU A 209 -22.22 0.27 -2.97
C GLU A 209 -21.04 0.90 -2.22
N ALA A 210 -20.97 2.24 -2.25
CA ALA A 210 -19.97 2.98 -1.51
C ALA A 210 -20.17 2.77 0.00
N ALA A 211 -19.06 2.58 0.71
CA ALA A 211 -19.08 2.53 2.16
C ALA A 211 -19.47 3.91 2.72
N PRO A 212 -20.15 3.96 3.87
CA PRO A 212 -20.33 5.21 4.62
C PRO A 212 -18.98 5.88 4.86
N ALA A 213 -18.93 7.21 4.73
CA ALA A 213 -17.72 7.97 4.99
C ALA A 213 -17.23 7.70 6.42
N ALA A 214 -16.07 7.06 6.54
CA ALA A 214 -15.51 6.71 7.84
C ALA A 214 -14.90 7.98 8.47
N MET A 215 -15.51 8.47 9.54
CA MET A 215 -14.98 9.59 10.30
C MET A 215 -14.00 9.11 11.37
N LEU A 216 -12.96 9.91 11.62
CA LEU A 216 -12.15 9.75 12.82
C LEU A 216 -12.99 10.13 14.04
N PRO A 217 -13.12 9.25 15.05
CA PRO A 217 -13.95 9.53 16.22
C PRO A 217 -13.38 10.66 17.09
N ARG A 218 -12.06 10.89 17.00
CA ARG A 218 -11.37 12.00 17.66
C ARG A 218 -10.11 12.39 16.89
N ALA A 219 -9.62 13.60 17.14
CA ALA A 219 -8.28 13.99 16.73
C ALA A 219 -7.22 13.20 17.53
N MET A 220 -6.12 12.86 16.85
CA MET A 220 -4.95 12.20 17.43
C MET A 220 -3.82 13.21 17.61
N SER A 221 -3.13 13.15 18.74
CA SER A 221 -1.97 14.00 19.00
C SER A 221 -0.70 13.49 18.31
N ALA A 222 0.31 14.34 18.17
CA ALA A 222 1.61 13.95 17.64
C ALA A 222 2.33 12.91 18.53
N GLU A 223 2.08 12.94 19.84
CA GLU A 223 2.62 11.97 20.79
C GLU A 223 2.04 10.58 20.54
N GLU A 224 0.73 10.49 20.32
CA GLU A 224 0.05 9.21 20.07
C GLU A 224 0.43 8.59 18.71
N LEU A 225 0.78 9.43 17.73
CA LEU A 225 1.18 8.99 16.39
C LEU A 225 2.70 8.85 16.23
N GLY A 226 3.49 9.32 17.20
CA GLY A 226 4.94 9.43 17.07
C GLY A 226 5.62 8.11 16.76
N ALA A 227 5.18 7.03 17.41
CA ALA A 227 5.70 5.68 17.19
C ALA A 227 5.31 5.07 15.83
N TRP A 228 4.46 5.71 15.02
CA TRP A 228 4.00 5.19 13.72
C TRP A 228 4.56 5.99 12.54
N VAL A 229 5.14 7.15 12.82
CA VAL A 229 5.68 8.05 11.81
C VAL A 229 7.20 8.03 11.88
N ASN A 230 7.86 8.14 10.74
CA ASN A 230 9.32 8.23 10.72
C ASN A 230 9.79 9.43 11.56
N THR A 231 10.79 9.24 12.41
CA THR A 231 11.30 10.27 13.33
C THR A 231 11.67 11.58 12.64
N ALA A 232 12.25 11.52 11.43
CA ALA A 232 12.57 12.72 10.67
C ALA A 232 11.32 13.48 10.15
N VAL A 233 10.29 12.74 9.72
CA VAL A 233 9.00 13.33 9.35
C VAL A 233 8.34 13.98 10.56
N LEU A 234 8.34 13.27 11.70
CA LEU A 234 7.78 13.76 12.96
C LEU A 234 8.46 15.06 13.40
N ALA A 235 9.80 15.09 13.42
CA ALA A 235 10.58 16.26 13.83
C ALA A 235 10.29 17.48 12.94
N ARG A 236 10.16 17.29 11.62
CA ARG A 236 9.84 18.38 10.68
C ARG A 236 8.43 18.92 10.84
N GLU A 237 7.45 18.03 11.00
CA GLU A 237 6.06 18.43 11.26
C GLU A 237 5.96 19.22 12.57
N GLN A 238 6.65 18.79 13.62
CA GLN A 238 6.73 19.51 14.90
C GLN A 238 7.43 20.86 14.77
N ALA A 239 8.45 20.97 13.92
CA ALA A 239 9.14 22.22 13.62
C ALA A 239 8.33 23.16 12.69
N GLY A 240 7.13 22.78 12.25
CA GLY A 240 6.30 23.58 11.35
C GLY A 240 6.88 23.74 9.93
N GLN A 241 7.83 22.88 9.56
CA GLN A 241 8.54 22.96 8.27
C GLN A 241 7.75 22.33 7.10
N GLY A 242 6.58 21.75 7.39
CA GLY A 242 5.70 21.11 6.41
C GLY A 242 6.31 19.89 5.72
N ALA A 243 5.65 19.44 4.64
CA ALA A 243 6.11 18.34 3.80
C ALA A 243 7.53 18.61 3.25
N PHE A 244 8.32 17.54 3.08
CA PHE A 244 9.63 17.64 2.46
C PHE A 244 9.51 18.33 1.09
N LEU A 245 10.29 19.39 0.87
CA LEU A 245 10.49 19.92 -0.47
C LEU A 245 11.22 18.85 -1.29
N THR A 246 10.83 18.71 -2.55
CA THR A 246 11.50 17.80 -3.48
C THR A 246 12.95 18.25 -3.65
N GLU A 247 13.87 17.54 -3.02
CA GLU A 247 15.30 17.83 -3.01
C GLU A 247 16.05 16.73 -3.76
N PHE A 248 16.95 17.10 -4.66
CA PHE A 248 17.99 16.18 -5.12
C PHE A 248 19.14 16.21 -4.15
N ARG A 249 19.45 15.06 -3.58
CA ARG A 249 20.61 14.90 -2.72
C ARG A 249 21.33 13.59 -2.99
N PRO A 250 22.66 13.55 -2.85
CA PRO A 250 23.37 12.30 -2.81
C PRO A 250 22.82 11.44 -1.67
N ALA A 251 22.42 10.21 -2.00
CA ALA A 251 21.98 9.23 -1.03
C ALA A 251 22.48 7.86 -1.46
N VAL A 252 22.73 6.99 -0.49
CA VAL A 252 23.04 5.58 -0.74
C VAL A 252 21.80 4.76 -0.46
N ALA A 253 21.32 4.04 -1.47
CA ALA A 253 20.20 3.10 -1.33
C ALA A 253 20.74 1.71 -0.98
N LEU A 254 20.22 1.13 0.10
CA LEU A 254 20.44 -0.26 0.49
C LEU A 254 19.16 -1.05 0.27
N PHE A 255 19.21 -2.01 -0.66
CA PHE A 255 18.16 -3.02 -0.84
C PHE A 255 18.63 -4.34 -0.24
N LEU A 256 17.85 -4.86 0.71
CA LEU A 256 18.12 -6.13 1.36
C LEU A 256 16.94 -7.06 1.13
N ARG A 257 17.21 -8.19 0.48
CA ARG A 257 16.25 -9.32 0.39
C ARG A 257 16.53 -10.31 1.51
N PHE A 258 15.48 -10.77 2.17
CA PHE A 258 15.55 -11.79 3.21
C PHE A 258 14.47 -12.85 3.01
N THR A 259 14.74 -14.06 3.51
CA THR A 259 13.88 -15.24 3.39
C THR A 259 13.92 -16.03 4.69
N GLY A 260 13.07 -17.05 4.84
CA GLY A 260 13.11 -17.98 5.98
C GLY A 260 12.12 -17.68 7.10
N ILE A 261 11.23 -16.71 6.92
CA ILE A 261 10.04 -16.53 7.76
C ILE A 261 8.86 -17.19 7.06
N ASP A 262 8.26 -18.18 7.70
CA ASP A 262 6.97 -18.73 7.28
C ASP A 262 5.86 -17.86 7.87
N TYR A 263 5.23 -17.05 7.04
CA TYR A 263 4.19 -16.12 7.46
C TYR A 263 2.87 -16.79 7.88
N GLU A 264 2.70 -18.10 7.65
CA GLU A 264 1.55 -18.83 8.18
C GLU A 264 1.77 -19.34 9.60
N ALA A 265 3.02 -19.51 10.02
CA ALA A 265 3.36 -19.97 11.36
C ALA A 265 3.02 -18.93 12.44
N ASP A 266 2.60 -19.39 13.62
CA ASP A 266 2.29 -18.48 14.74
C ASP A 266 3.49 -17.61 15.15
N ALA A 267 4.71 -18.15 15.01
CA ALA A 267 5.95 -17.44 15.35
C ALA A 267 6.35 -16.32 14.37
N ALA A 268 5.70 -16.19 13.21
CA ALA A 268 6.10 -15.27 12.14
C ALA A 268 6.23 -13.82 12.61
N GLY A 269 5.26 -13.34 13.39
CA GLY A 269 5.25 -11.98 13.92
C GLY A 269 6.46 -11.69 14.80
N ALA A 270 6.76 -12.59 15.74
CA ALA A 270 7.91 -12.46 16.63
C ALA A 270 9.25 -12.55 15.88
N GLN A 271 9.35 -13.42 14.87
CA GLN A 271 10.54 -13.55 14.03
C GLN A 271 10.80 -12.27 13.22
N LEU A 272 9.75 -11.72 12.59
CA LEU A 272 9.87 -10.49 11.82
C LEU A 272 10.18 -9.29 12.72
N ASP A 273 9.54 -9.18 13.88
CA ASP A 273 9.81 -8.12 14.85
C ASP A 273 11.26 -8.14 15.34
N ALA A 274 11.75 -9.31 15.75
CA ALA A 274 13.13 -9.47 16.21
C ALA A 274 14.14 -9.09 15.12
N PHE A 275 13.92 -9.55 13.89
CA PHE A 275 14.77 -9.19 12.75
C PHE A 275 14.73 -7.68 12.46
N LEU A 276 13.54 -7.08 12.45
CA LEU A 276 13.38 -5.67 12.11
C LEU A 276 14.00 -4.75 13.16
N ARG A 277 13.90 -5.10 14.45
CA ARG A 277 14.58 -4.38 15.53
C ARG A 277 16.10 -4.43 15.40
N GLN A 278 16.66 -5.55 14.96
CA GLN A 278 18.10 -5.66 14.69
C GLN A 278 18.51 -4.78 13.50
N VAL A 279 17.72 -4.77 12.42
CA VAL A 279 17.94 -3.89 11.27
C VAL A 279 17.87 -2.43 11.69
N GLN A 280 16.85 -2.03 12.44
CA GLN A 280 16.69 -0.68 12.97
C GLN A 280 17.89 -0.28 13.84
N ALA A 281 18.30 -1.13 14.78
CA ALA A 281 19.48 -0.90 15.60
C ALA A 281 20.76 -0.72 14.77
N ALA A 282 20.96 -1.55 13.73
CA ALA A 282 22.11 -1.44 12.84
C ALA A 282 22.08 -0.15 12.01
N LEU A 283 20.91 0.22 11.45
CA LEU A 283 20.75 1.45 10.68
C LEU A 283 21.01 2.69 11.54
N ARG A 284 20.53 2.72 12.79
CA ARG A 284 20.79 3.83 13.73
C ARG A 284 22.27 4.11 13.94
N LEU A 285 23.13 3.08 13.97
CA LEU A 285 24.58 3.24 14.15
C LEU A 285 25.24 4.04 13.01
N TYR A 286 24.61 4.05 11.84
CA TYR A 286 25.10 4.73 10.64
C TYR A 286 24.13 5.80 10.14
N GLU A 287 23.20 6.23 11.00
CA GLU A 287 22.17 7.24 10.68
C GLU A 287 21.37 6.91 9.41
N GLY A 288 21.22 5.61 9.14
CA GLY A 288 20.39 5.09 8.06
C GLY A 288 18.92 5.14 8.43
N THR A 289 18.07 5.38 7.44
CA THR A 289 16.62 5.37 7.61
C THR A 289 16.01 4.20 6.86
N LEU A 290 15.23 3.37 7.55
CA LEU A 290 14.41 2.36 6.87
C LEU A 290 13.20 3.03 6.22
N ILE A 291 13.12 2.96 4.88
CA ILE A 291 12.12 3.64 4.06
C ILE A 291 10.94 2.73 3.75
N GLN A 292 11.21 1.46 3.41
CA GLN A 292 10.18 0.51 3.01
C GLN A 292 10.46 -0.91 3.55
N LEU A 293 9.37 -1.62 3.86
CA LEU A 293 9.34 -3.06 4.12
C LEU A 293 8.22 -3.65 3.26
N THR A 294 8.56 -4.64 2.44
CA THR A 294 7.62 -5.33 1.54
C THR A 294 7.73 -6.82 1.75
N ILE A 295 6.59 -7.49 1.90
CA ILE A 295 6.52 -8.95 2.10
C ILE A 295 6.07 -9.61 0.80
N GLY A 296 6.77 -10.68 0.43
CA GLY A 296 6.51 -11.44 -0.79
C GLY A 296 7.01 -12.88 -0.71
N ASP A 297 6.61 -13.69 -1.66
CA ASP A 297 6.87 -15.13 -1.73
C ASP A 297 8.31 -15.48 -2.17
N LYS A 298 8.87 -14.69 -3.10
CA LYS A 298 10.26 -14.81 -3.58
C LYS A 298 11.27 -14.16 -2.63
N GLY A 299 10.83 -13.83 -1.42
CA GLY A 299 11.54 -13.13 -0.37
C GLY A 299 10.89 -11.81 -0.03
N SER A 300 11.09 -11.41 1.21
CA SER A 300 10.71 -10.10 1.73
C SER A 300 11.88 -9.12 1.49
N TYR A 301 11.55 -7.84 1.32
CA TYR A 301 12.51 -6.80 0.97
C TYR A 301 12.46 -5.65 1.96
N LEU A 302 13.64 -5.14 2.29
CA LEU A 302 13.83 -3.89 3.01
C LEU A 302 14.55 -2.91 2.10
N TYR A 303 14.09 -1.67 2.10
CA TYR A 303 14.80 -0.55 1.48
C TYR A 303 15.14 0.48 2.55
N ALA A 304 16.44 0.72 2.73
CA ALA A 304 16.96 1.76 3.58
C ALA A 304 17.75 2.79 2.76
N ALA A 305 17.77 4.03 3.25
CA ALA A 305 18.54 5.11 2.65
C ALA A 305 19.50 5.71 3.67
N PHE A 306 20.70 6.07 3.22
CA PHE A 306 21.68 6.85 3.97
C PHE A 306 21.83 8.22 3.31
N GLY A 307 21.78 9.29 4.09
CA GLY A 307 21.73 10.65 3.58
C GLY A 307 20.33 11.10 3.12
N ALA A 308 19.28 10.32 3.39
CA ALA A 308 17.88 10.71 3.23
C ALA A 308 17.00 9.99 4.27
N PRO A 309 15.95 10.62 4.82
CA PRO A 309 15.45 11.97 4.50
C PRO A 309 16.21 13.10 5.22
N VAL A 310 17.12 12.76 6.13
CA VAL A 310 18.04 13.71 6.80
C VAL A 310 19.47 13.33 6.41
N ALA A 311 20.34 14.32 6.28
CA ALA A 311 21.79 14.12 6.22
C ALA A 311 22.40 14.95 7.34
N HIS A 312 23.39 14.37 8.01
CA HIS A 312 24.24 15.05 8.97
C HIS A 312 25.58 15.41 8.32
#